data_AF-A0A3B1A8H6-F1
#
_entry.id   AF-A0A3B1A8H6-F1
#
_cell.length_a   1.000
_cell.length_b   1.000
_cell.length_c   1.000
_cell.angle_alpha   90.00
_cell.angle_beta   90.00
_cell.angle_gamma   90.00
#
_symmetry.space_group_name_H-M   'P 1'
#
loop_
_entity.id
_entity.type
_entity.pdbx_description
1 polymer ?
#
loop_
_entity_poly.entity_id
_entity_poly.type
_entity_poly.pdbx_seq_one_letter_code
_entity_poly.pdbx_strand_id
1 'polypeptide(L)'
;MQTDLRILVLIGLSSGLLTACTLVSVNPPPTKPERKPISIEQSDVAVTDEVVAAEIKQLKTPREVRNKILRLYHPDPVERAWAAYQLAKLGRGAAPAVPYLIKLLDDDSSVLLSRYIGSGFRSSSDTTPAEEASRSLARIGDPAIKDLLDALKSESVNVRRLAAKALGQIGSSQTIGELINLLTDESRKVQASAAIALGNYRHPIASQKITEAFASVSPQVRVHLVYALSRINDIIAVPFLIKQLPKQTPEVRASIVLALGKLRDARAIESILLAANDRDDIVRANAAYALGSFYSPQTMNSLIAALDDPIERVREGASEALVHLTGMNFGTSKSQWSGWWQQQQAGMIQNKGIKNKK
;
A
#
# COMPACT_ATOMS: atom_id res chain seq x y z
N MET A 1 -20.31 -4.46 -15.24
CA MET A 1 -20.35 -4.28 -13.77
C MET A 1 -19.22 -3.33 -13.38
N GLN A 2 -19.57 -2.07 -13.09
CA GLN A 2 -18.66 -1.05 -12.58
C GLN A 2 -18.14 -1.48 -11.20
N THR A 3 -16.85 -1.76 -11.10
CA THR A 3 -16.16 -1.84 -9.81
C THR A 3 -15.66 -0.44 -9.48
N ASP A 4 -16.47 0.28 -8.70
CA ASP A 4 -16.09 1.52 -8.04
C ASP A 4 -14.86 1.28 -7.17
N LEU A 5 -13.81 2.06 -7.44
CA LEU A 5 -12.62 2.18 -6.61
C LEU A 5 -12.94 3.01 -5.35
N ARG A 6 -13.99 2.63 -4.61
CA ARG A 6 -14.23 3.06 -3.24
C ARG A 6 -13.57 2.03 -2.34
N ILE A 7 -12.50 2.47 -1.69
CA ILE A 7 -11.69 1.73 -0.74
C ILE A 7 -12.60 0.97 0.24
N LEU A 8 -12.60 -0.36 0.13
CA LEU A 8 -13.16 -1.29 1.12
C LEU A 8 -12.52 -1.01 2.48
N VAL A 9 -13.31 -0.48 3.42
CA VAL A 9 -13.08 -0.64 4.85
C VAL A 9 -13.84 -1.89 5.27
N LEU A 10 -13.09 -2.86 5.78
CA LEU A 10 -13.53 -4.20 6.18
C LEU A 10 -14.56 -4.13 7.31
N ILE A 11 -15.80 -4.54 7.01
CA ILE A 11 -16.85 -4.82 7.99
C ILE A 11 -16.64 -6.25 8.49
N GLY A 12 -16.21 -6.39 9.75
CA GLY A 12 -16.23 -7.64 10.48
C GLY A 12 -17.42 -7.64 11.45
N LEU A 13 -18.51 -8.31 11.10
CA LEU A 13 -19.58 -8.64 12.03
C LEU A 13 -19.60 -10.14 12.29
N SER A 14 -19.41 -10.46 13.56
CA SER A 14 -19.62 -11.74 14.20
C SER A 14 -21.11 -12.05 14.33
N SER A 15 -21.55 -13.21 13.85
CA SER A 15 -22.69 -13.93 14.44
C SER A 15 -22.72 -15.36 13.92
N GLY A 16 -22.58 -16.30 14.84
CA GLY A 16 -22.59 -17.74 14.56
C GLY A 16 -23.96 -18.29 14.22
N LEU A 17 -23.95 -19.41 13.50
CA LEU A 17 -25.02 -20.39 13.45
C LEU A 17 -24.36 -21.75 13.18
N LEU A 18 -24.47 -22.64 14.18
CA LEU A 18 -24.10 -24.04 14.08
C LEU A 18 -25.05 -24.74 13.10
N THR A 19 -24.49 -25.40 12.08
CA THR A 19 -25.25 -26.32 11.20
C THR A 19 -24.59 -27.70 11.23
N ALA A 20 -25.44 -28.73 11.25
CA ALA A 20 -25.15 -30.11 11.59
C ALA A 20 -24.06 -30.78 10.72
N CYS A 21 -23.14 -31.50 11.37
CA CYS A 21 -22.11 -32.30 10.74
C CYS A 21 -22.69 -33.63 10.21
N THR A 22 -22.73 -33.80 8.88
CA THR A 22 -22.79 -35.12 8.25
C THR A 22 -21.38 -35.61 7.97
N LEU A 23 -21.02 -36.79 8.47
CA LEU A 23 -19.74 -37.45 8.20
C LEU A 23 -19.64 -37.86 6.73
N VAL A 24 -18.90 -37.08 5.94
CA VAL A 24 -18.45 -37.46 4.60
C VAL A 24 -17.08 -38.13 4.74
N SER A 25 -16.92 -39.31 4.14
CA SER A 25 -15.64 -40.01 4.05
C SER A 25 -14.62 -39.13 3.31
N VAL A 26 -13.63 -38.63 4.03
CA VAL A 26 -12.56 -37.80 3.47
C VAL A 26 -11.50 -38.73 2.91
N ASN A 27 -11.31 -38.72 1.58
CA ASN A 27 -10.15 -39.37 0.96
C ASN A 27 -8.88 -38.88 1.67
N PRO A 28 -7.91 -39.77 1.99
CA PRO A 28 -6.67 -39.34 2.59
C PRO A 28 -6.05 -38.24 1.71
N PRO A 29 -5.52 -37.16 2.31
CA PRO A 29 -4.93 -36.08 1.54
C PRO A 29 -3.86 -36.66 0.62
N PRO A 30 -3.76 -36.18 -0.64
CA PRO A 30 -2.73 -36.64 -1.56
C PRO A 30 -1.37 -36.61 -0.86
N THR A 31 -0.61 -37.70 -0.98
CA THR A 31 0.72 -37.82 -0.39
C THR A 31 1.55 -36.59 -0.77
N LYS A 32 2.09 -35.90 0.23
CA LYS A 32 2.90 -34.69 -0.01
C LYS A 32 4.09 -35.09 -0.90
N PRO A 33 4.27 -34.48 -2.08
CA PRO A 33 5.44 -34.76 -2.91
C PRO A 33 6.71 -34.43 -2.13
N GLU A 34 7.74 -35.24 -2.38
CA GLU A 34 9.01 -35.21 -1.66
C GLU A 34 9.67 -33.81 -1.80
N ARG A 35 10.09 -33.22 -0.67
CA ARG A 35 10.82 -31.94 -0.64
C ARG A 35 12.27 -32.18 -1.11
N LYS A 36 12.52 -32.17 -2.41
CA LYS A 36 13.89 -32.13 -2.93
C LYS A 36 14.34 -30.68 -3.10
N PRO A 37 15.41 -30.23 -2.44
CA PRO A 37 16.01 -28.94 -2.77
C PRO A 37 16.41 -28.97 -4.25
N ILE A 38 16.07 -27.92 -4.99
CA ILE A 38 16.49 -27.78 -6.39
C ILE A 38 18.00 -27.54 -6.39
N SER A 39 18.76 -28.60 -6.68
CA SER A 39 20.20 -28.53 -6.92
C SER A 39 20.43 -27.89 -8.28
N ILE A 40 21.08 -26.72 -8.30
CA ILE A 40 21.43 -26.02 -9.54
C ILE A 40 22.79 -26.55 -10.02
N GLU A 41 22.81 -27.76 -10.60
CA GLU A 41 23.98 -28.27 -11.32
C GLU A 41 23.96 -27.85 -12.79
N GLN A 42 25.15 -27.66 -13.39
CA GLN A 42 25.29 -27.12 -14.74
C GLN A 42 24.72 -28.05 -15.83
N SER A 43 24.64 -29.36 -15.56
CA SER A 43 24.14 -30.38 -16.48
C SER A 43 22.62 -30.36 -16.67
N ASP A 44 21.89 -29.71 -15.77
CA ASP A 44 20.43 -29.87 -15.64
C ASP A 44 19.65 -28.64 -16.12
N VAL A 45 20.34 -27.65 -16.71
CA VAL A 45 19.71 -26.41 -17.17
C VAL A 45 19.15 -26.61 -18.57
N ALA A 46 17.93 -27.16 -18.66
CA ALA A 46 17.11 -27.02 -19.85
C ALA A 46 16.85 -25.53 -20.08
N VAL A 47 17.31 -24.98 -21.21
CA VAL A 47 17.11 -23.58 -21.61
C VAL A 47 16.25 -23.59 -22.85
N THR A 48 15.17 -22.79 -22.86
CA THR A 48 14.24 -22.71 -24.00
C THR A 48 14.80 -21.94 -25.20
N ASP A 49 15.86 -21.16 -25.01
CA ASP A 49 16.47 -20.30 -26.02
C ASP A 49 17.99 -20.52 -26.08
N GLU A 50 18.45 -21.33 -27.04
CA GLU A 50 19.87 -21.70 -27.17
C GLU A 50 20.78 -20.52 -27.54
N VAL A 51 20.25 -19.52 -28.25
CA VAL A 51 20.98 -18.31 -28.64
C VAL A 51 21.26 -17.47 -27.40
N VAL A 52 20.22 -17.19 -26.61
CA VAL A 52 20.35 -16.47 -25.34
C VAL A 52 21.25 -17.24 -24.36
N ALA A 53 21.17 -18.58 -24.35
CA ALA A 53 22.06 -19.41 -23.53
C ALA A 53 23.54 -19.24 -23.91
N ALA A 54 23.85 -19.16 -25.21
CA ALA A 54 25.20 -18.95 -25.70
C ALA A 54 25.76 -17.58 -25.31
N GLU A 55 24.93 -16.53 -25.40
CA GLU A 55 25.29 -15.18 -24.94
C GLU A 55 25.56 -15.13 -23.44
N ILE A 56 24.66 -15.72 -22.63
CA ILE A 56 24.80 -15.77 -21.16
C ILE A 56 26.09 -16.52 -20.77
N LYS A 57 26.45 -17.59 -21.49
CA LYS A 57 27.68 -18.35 -21.23
C LYS A 57 28.94 -17.51 -21.39
N GLN A 58 28.93 -16.48 -22.23
CA GLN A 58 30.06 -15.58 -22.48
C GLN A 58 30.12 -14.39 -21.51
N LEU A 59 29.11 -14.18 -20.66
CA LEU A 59 29.10 -13.07 -19.70
C LEU A 59 30.28 -13.16 -18.73
N LYS A 60 30.99 -12.03 -18.59
CA LYS A 60 32.03 -11.83 -17.57
C LYS A 60 31.38 -11.61 -16.19
N THR A 61 30.88 -12.69 -15.60
CA THR A 61 30.21 -12.71 -14.29
C THR A 61 30.55 -13.98 -13.51
N PRO A 62 30.49 -14.00 -12.16
CA PRO A 62 30.70 -15.21 -11.37
C PRO A 62 29.84 -16.38 -11.86
N ARG A 63 30.41 -17.59 -11.87
CA ARG A 63 29.74 -18.81 -12.35
C ARG A 63 28.38 -19.02 -11.66
N GLU A 64 28.31 -18.74 -10.37
CA GLU A 64 27.06 -18.85 -9.60
C GLU A 64 25.94 -17.95 -10.14
N VAL A 65 26.25 -16.68 -10.41
CA VAL A 65 25.30 -15.72 -11.00
C VAL A 65 24.90 -16.16 -12.40
N ARG A 66 25.88 -16.57 -13.22
CA ARG A 66 25.64 -17.03 -14.60
C ARG A 66 24.69 -18.22 -14.65
N ASN A 67 24.89 -19.22 -13.80
CA ASN A 67 24.03 -20.41 -13.75
C ASN A 67 22.59 -20.04 -13.36
N LYS A 68 22.41 -19.12 -12.40
CA LYS A 68 21.08 -18.63 -12.03
C LYS A 68 20.42 -17.83 -13.16
N ILE A 69 21.18 -17.02 -13.90
CA ILE A 69 20.67 -16.31 -15.09
C ILE A 69 20.17 -17.29 -16.15
N LEU A 70 20.94 -18.35 -16.47
CA LEU A 70 20.51 -19.39 -17.40
C LEU A 70 19.18 -20.04 -16.95
N ARG A 71 19.03 -20.29 -15.65
CA ARG A 71 17.82 -20.90 -15.07
C ARG A 71 16.58 -20.00 -15.16
N LEU A 72 16.71 -18.70 -15.40
CA LEU A 72 15.56 -17.81 -15.69
C LEU A 72 14.86 -18.17 -17.01
N TYR A 73 15.46 -19.00 -17.86
CA TYR A 73 14.92 -19.47 -19.13
C TYR A 73 14.50 -20.94 -19.10
N HIS A 74 14.32 -21.50 -17.91
CA HIS A 74 13.87 -22.88 -17.76
C HIS A 74 12.41 -23.04 -18.22
N PRO A 75 12.01 -24.16 -18.86
CA PRO A 75 10.63 -24.38 -19.27
C PRO A 75 9.64 -24.40 -18.09
N ASP A 76 10.05 -24.95 -16.94
CA ASP A 76 9.25 -24.93 -15.72
C ASP A 76 9.25 -23.54 -15.05
N PRO A 77 8.09 -22.88 -14.86
CA PRO A 77 8.01 -21.59 -14.18
C PRO A 77 8.48 -21.62 -12.72
N VAL A 78 8.37 -22.76 -12.03
CA VAL A 78 8.88 -22.91 -10.65
C VAL A 78 10.38 -22.65 -10.61
N GLU A 79 11.10 -23.17 -11.61
CA GLU A 79 12.53 -23.02 -11.75
C GLU A 79 12.94 -21.58 -12.07
N ARG A 80 12.16 -20.89 -12.91
CA ARG A 80 12.38 -19.47 -13.20
C ARG A 80 12.16 -18.60 -11.96
N ALA A 81 11.07 -18.83 -11.22
CA ALA A 81 10.80 -18.13 -9.96
C ALA A 81 11.87 -18.40 -8.91
N TRP A 82 12.31 -19.65 -8.77
CA TRP A 82 13.38 -20.02 -7.85
C TRP A 82 14.70 -19.34 -8.20
N ALA A 83 15.07 -19.31 -9.48
CA ALA A 83 16.27 -18.63 -9.94
C ALA A 83 16.24 -17.13 -9.63
N ALA A 84 15.11 -16.46 -9.89
CA ALA A 84 14.93 -15.04 -9.56
C ALA A 84 15.05 -14.78 -8.04
N TYR A 85 14.42 -15.64 -7.23
CA TYR A 85 14.53 -15.59 -5.77
C TYR A 85 15.98 -15.77 -5.27
N GLN A 86 16.74 -16.69 -5.88
CA GLN A 86 18.14 -16.92 -5.52
C GLN A 86 19.03 -15.73 -5.93
N LEU A 87 18.79 -15.10 -7.08
CA LEU A 87 19.46 -13.86 -7.47
C LEU A 87 19.16 -12.74 -6.48
N ALA A 88 17.93 -12.66 -5.98
CA ALA A 88 17.52 -11.68 -4.98
C ALA A 88 18.37 -11.80 -3.69
N LYS A 89 18.74 -13.03 -3.29
CA LYS A 89 19.62 -13.27 -2.12
C LYS A 89 21.04 -12.76 -2.30
N LEU A 90 21.54 -12.72 -3.53
CA LEU A 90 22.87 -12.18 -3.86
C LEU A 90 22.90 -10.64 -3.85
N GLY A 91 21.72 -9.99 -3.87
CA GLY A 91 21.60 -8.53 -3.83
C GLY A 91 22.36 -7.85 -4.97
N ARG A 92 23.13 -6.81 -4.65
CA ARG A 92 23.91 -6.03 -5.65
C ARG A 92 24.89 -6.89 -6.48
N GLY A 93 25.36 -8.03 -5.95
CA GLY A 93 26.22 -8.97 -6.69
C GLY A 93 25.54 -9.63 -7.89
N ALA A 94 24.21 -9.62 -7.95
CA ALA A 94 23.43 -10.09 -9.10
C ALA A 94 23.15 -9.01 -10.14
N ALA A 95 23.81 -7.84 -10.11
CA ALA A 95 23.63 -6.78 -11.11
C ALA A 95 23.69 -7.24 -12.58
N PRO A 96 24.56 -8.19 -12.99
CA PRO A 96 24.56 -8.70 -14.36
C PRO A 96 23.26 -9.42 -14.79
N ALA A 97 22.40 -9.79 -13.84
CA ALA A 97 21.12 -10.43 -14.11
C ALA A 97 19.99 -9.44 -14.46
N VAL A 98 20.20 -8.12 -14.31
CA VAL A 98 19.15 -7.09 -14.46
C VAL A 98 18.38 -7.22 -15.79
N PRO A 99 19.02 -7.26 -16.98
CA PRO A 99 18.27 -7.33 -18.24
C PRO A 99 17.40 -8.58 -18.36
N TYR A 100 17.88 -9.70 -17.82
CA TYR A 100 17.19 -10.98 -17.84
C TYR A 100 16.02 -11.01 -16.87
N LEU A 101 16.16 -10.39 -15.70
CA LEU A 101 15.08 -10.22 -14.74
C LEU A 101 13.99 -9.26 -15.25
N ILE A 102 14.37 -8.22 -16.01
CA ILE A 102 13.41 -7.31 -16.66
C ILE A 102 12.53 -8.09 -17.66
N LYS A 103 13.13 -8.96 -18.49
CA LYS A 103 12.37 -9.81 -19.42
C LYS A 103 11.41 -10.75 -18.67
N LEU A 104 11.80 -11.23 -17.48
CA LEU A 104 10.98 -12.12 -16.66
C LEU A 104 9.79 -11.40 -15.99
N LEU A 105 9.72 -10.06 -15.99
CA LEU A 105 8.59 -9.31 -15.41
C LEU A 105 7.25 -9.55 -16.12
N ASP A 106 7.26 -10.14 -17.31
CA ASP A 106 6.02 -10.45 -18.04
C ASP A 106 5.46 -11.84 -17.69
N ASP A 107 6.25 -12.69 -17.02
CA ASP A 107 5.88 -14.05 -16.71
C ASP A 107 5.02 -14.16 -15.43
N ASP A 108 3.70 -14.14 -15.62
CA ASP A 108 2.69 -14.22 -14.58
C ASP A 108 2.23 -15.66 -14.25
N SER A 109 2.98 -16.67 -14.69
CA SER A 109 2.70 -18.08 -14.40
C SER A 109 2.62 -18.31 -12.88
N SER A 110 1.45 -18.75 -12.40
CA SER A 110 1.24 -19.04 -10.97
C SER A 110 2.07 -20.24 -10.52
N VAL A 111 2.85 -20.07 -9.45
CA VAL A 111 3.72 -21.12 -8.90
C VAL A 111 3.65 -21.24 -7.38
N LEU A 112 3.73 -22.48 -6.89
CA LEU A 112 3.76 -22.81 -5.47
C LEU A 112 5.20 -22.97 -4.96
N LEU A 113 5.90 -21.85 -4.79
CA LEU A 113 7.31 -21.85 -4.39
C LEU A 113 7.55 -22.35 -2.94
N SER A 114 6.53 -22.26 -2.08
CA SER A 114 6.58 -22.70 -0.66
C SER A 114 6.94 -24.17 -0.48
N ARG A 115 6.77 -25.01 -1.51
CA ARG A 115 7.18 -26.42 -1.51
C ARG A 115 8.71 -26.62 -1.47
N TYR A 116 9.48 -25.60 -1.86
CA TYR A 116 10.93 -25.71 -2.08
C TYR A 116 11.80 -24.93 -1.07
N ILE A 117 11.25 -23.94 -0.34
CA ILE A 117 12.05 -23.04 0.55
C ILE A 117 12.01 -23.45 2.04
N GLY A 118 11.29 -24.52 2.41
CA GLY A 118 11.20 -25.01 3.79
C GLY A 118 10.22 -24.24 4.69
N SER A 119 9.91 -24.83 5.84
CA SER A 119 8.89 -24.36 6.78
C SER A 119 9.37 -23.19 7.64
N GLY A 120 9.21 -21.98 7.11
CA GLY A 120 9.34 -20.70 7.83
C GLY A 120 8.59 -19.55 7.16
N PHE A 121 8.00 -19.80 6.00
CA PHE A 121 7.24 -18.85 5.23
C PHE A 121 5.78 -18.83 5.72
N ARG A 122 5.41 -17.82 6.51
CA ARG A 122 4.01 -17.57 6.93
C ARG A 122 3.21 -16.87 5.82
N SER A 123 3.34 -17.33 4.59
CA SER A 123 2.39 -16.98 3.54
C SER A 123 1.92 -18.28 2.91
N SER A 124 0.62 -18.50 2.95
CA SER A 124 -0.04 -19.24 1.88
C SER A 124 0.26 -18.57 0.53
N SER A 125 -0.03 -19.24 -0.59
CA SER A 125 -0.24 -18.69 -1.94
C SER A 125 0.96 -18.44 -2.88
N ASP A 126 0.91 -19.12 -4.02
CA ASP A 126 0.95 -18.57 -5.38
C ASP A 126 1.78 -17.28 -5.56
N THR A 127 3.07 -17.43 -5.90
CA THR A 127 3.90 -16.33 -6.45
C THR A 127 3.97 -16.49 -7.96
N THR A 128 4.67 -15.60 -8.65
CA THR A 128 5.00 -15.76 -10.07
C THR A 128 6.49 -15.48 -10.30
N PRO A 129 7.09 -15.98 -11.40
CA PRO A 129 8.43 -15.60 -11.80
C PRO A 129 8.60 -14.08 -11.91
N ALA A 130 7.60 -13.37 -12.43
CA ALA A 130 7.59 -11.91 -12.50
C ALA A 130 7.61 -11.23 -11.12
N GLU A 131 6.88 -11.74 -10.14
CA GLU A 131 6.93 -11.18 -8.79
C GLU A 131 8.30 -11.38 -8.11
N GLU A 132 8.89 -12.57 -8.26
CA GLU A 132 10.24 -12.84 -7.76
C GLU A 132 11.29 -12.00 -8.49
N ALA A 133 11.14 -11.79 -9.80
CA ALA A 133 12.00 -10.91 -10.58
C ALA A 133 11.93 -9.46 -10.09
N SER A 134 10.73 -8.92 -9.85
CA SER A 134 10.52 -7.59 -9.28
C SER A 134 11.19 -7.45 -7.90
N ARG A 135 11.03 -8.45 -7.01
CA ARG A 135 11.70 -8.48 -5.70
C ARG A 135 13.23 -8.54 -5.85
N SER A 136 13.73 -9.30 -6.82
CA SER A 136 15.15 -9.44 -7.12
C SER A 136 15.76 -8.12 -7.60
N LEU A 137 15.12 -7.46 -8.56
CA LEU A 137 15.51 -6.14 -9.06
C LEU A 137 15.56 -5.10 -7.93
N ALA A 138 14.57 -5.11 -7.04
CA ALA A 138 14.57 -4.24 -5.87
C ALA A 138 15.75 -4.49 -4.92
N ARG A 139 16.16 -5.75 -4.73
CA ARG A 139 17.32 -6.12 -3.89
C ARG A 139 18.67 -5.86 -4.56
N ILE A 140 18.73 -5.86 -5.90
CA ILE A 140 19.91 -5.43 -6.65
C ILE A 140 20.17 -3.93 -6.43
N GLY A 141 19.11 -3.12 -6.39
CA GLY A 141 19.17 -1.69 -6.05
C GLY A 141 19.55 -0.80 -7.23
N ASP A 142 20.40 0.20 -7.00
CA ASP A 142 20.78 1.22 -8.00
C ASP A 142 21.13 0.69 -9.41
N PRO A 143 21.86 -0.43 -9.57
CA PRO A 143 22.18 -0.95 -10.90
C PRO A 143 20.96 -1.30 -11.75
N ALA A 144 19.80 -1.56 -11.13
CA ALA A 144 18.56 -1.89 -11.83
C ALA A 144 17.75 -0.65 -12.26
N ILE A 145 18.08 0.55 -11.76
CA ILE A 145 17.21 1.74 -11.92
C ILE A 145 17.01 2.10 -13.38
N LYS A 146 18.08 2.13 -14.20
CA LYS A 146 17.98 2.53 -15.61
C LYS A 146 17.03 1.61 -16.38
N ASP A 147 17.26 0.30 -16.29
CA ASP A 147 16.44 -0.69 -16.99
C ASP A 147 15.00 -0.73 -16.46
N LEU A 148 14.80 -0.50 -15.15
CA LEU A 148 13.47 -0.37 -14.57
C LEU A 148 12.73 0.87 -15.08
N LEU A 149 13.41 2.02 -15.25
CA LEU A 149 12.81 3.23 -15.82
C LEU A 149 12.40 3.01 -17.27
N ASP A 150 13.21 2.31 -18.06
CA ASP A 150 12.86 1.93 -19.42
C ASP A 150 11.68 0.95 -19.45
N ALA A 151 11.62 0.00 -18.50
CA ALA A 151 10.51 -0.94 -18.36
C ALA A 151 9.16 -0.29 -18.00
N LEU A 152 9.16 0.94 -17.43
CA LEU A 152 7.92 1.70 -17.22
C LEU A 152 7.22 2.09 -18.53
N LYS A 153 7.91 2.01 -19.68
CA LYS A 153 7.39 2.33 -21.01
C LYS A 153 6.93 1.10 -21.78
N SER A 154 6.94 -0.09 -21.16
CA SER A 154 6.54 -1.34 -21.80
C SER A 154 5.05 -1.32 -22.17
N GLU A 155 4.69 -1.94 -23.29
CA GLU A 155 3.30 -2.22 -23.66
C GLU A 155 2.62 -3.16 -22.65
N SER A 156 3.39 -4.04 -21.99
CA SER A 156 2.86 -4.93 -20.96
C SER A 156 2.55 -4.18 -19.67
N VAL A 157 1.25 -4.20 -19.32
CA VAL A 157 0.74 -3.71 -18.03
C VAL A 157 1.45 -4.37 -16.85
N ASN A 158 1.79 -5.67 -16.94
CA ASN A 158 2.43 -6.39 -15.85
C ASN A 158 3.86 -5.88 -15.62
N VAL A 159 4.61 -5.69 -16.72
CA VAL A 159 5.96 -5.14 -16.69
C VAL A 159 5.97 -3.73 -16.09
N ARG A 160 5.14 -2.81 -16.58
CA ARG A 160 5.07 -1.42 -16.04
C ARG A 160 4.77 -1.41 -14.55
N ARG A 161 3.77 -2.18 -14.13
CA ARG A 161 3.32 -2.28 -12.73
C ARG A 161 4.42 -2.80 -11.81
N LEU A 162 5.10 -3.87 -12.20
CA LEU A 162 6.14 -4.52 -11.39
C LEU A 162 7.45 -3.72 -11.41
N ALA A 163 7.74 -2.99 -12.48
CA ALA A 163 8.84 -2.05 -12.52
C ALA A 163 8.60 -0.89 -11.54
N ALA A 164 7.40 -0.30 -11.54
CA ALA A 164 7.04 0.74 -10.57
C ALA A 164 7.15 0.25 -9.11
N LYS A 165 6.67 -0.99 -8.84
CA LYS A 165 6.81 -1.64 -7.53
C LYS A 165 8.28 -1.76 -7.10
N ALA A 166 9.15 -2.25 -7.99
CA ALA A 166 10.57 -2.41 -7.70
C ALA A 166 11.24 -1.05 -7.44
N LEU A 167 10.98 -0.03 -8.27
CA LEU A 167 11.50 1.33 -8.07
C LEU A 167 11.09 1.93 -6.73
N GLY A 168 9.84 1.73 -6.31
CA GLY A 168 9.36 2.16 -4.99
C GLY A 168 10.04 1.44 -3.82
N GLN A 169 10.48 0.20 -4.01
CA GLN A 169 11.25 -0.54 -3.02
C GLN A 169 12.73 -0.13 -2.98
N ILE A 170 13.30 0.25 -4.12
CA ILE A 170 14.66 0.83 -4.21
C ILE A 170 14.68 2.20 -3.51
N GLY A 171 13.64 3.01 -3.67
CA GLY A 171 13.48 4.27 -2.95
C GLY A 171 14.41 5.40 -3.42
N SER A 172 14.90 5.33 -4.67
CA SER A 172 15.79 6.35 -5.23
C SER A 172 15.02 7.58 -5.69
N SER A 173 15.35 8.74 -5.12
CA SER A 173 14.59 10.00 -5.32
C SER A 173 14.56 10.49 -6.77
N GLN A 174 15.49 10.06 -7.62
CA GLN A 174 15.49 10.38 -9.05
C GLN A 174 14.30 9.75 -9.79
N THR A 175 13.70 8.68 -9.26
CA THR A 175 12.64 7.92 -9.93
C THR A 175 11.23 8.44 -9.60
N ILE A 176 11.13 9.41 -8.66
CA ILE A 176 9.86 10.01 -8.24
C ILE A 176 9.12 10.66 -9.41
N GLY A 177 9.82 11.38 -10.29
CA GLY A 177 9.20 12.05 -11.43
C GLY A 177 8.46 11.08 -12.35
N GLU A 178 9.10 9.97 -12.70
CA GLU A 178 8.47 8.95 -13.55
C GLU A 178 7.36 8.18 -12.83
N LEU A 179 7.49 7.94 -11.53
CA LEU A 179 6.40 7.37 -10.75
C LEU A 179 5.19 8.31 -10.65
N ILE A 180 5.38 9.64 -10.65
CA ILE A 180 4.28 10.61 -10.72
C ILE A 180 3.60 10.53 -12.09
N ASN A 181 4.36 10.43 -13.19
CA ASN A 181 3.80 10.27 -14.54
C ASN A 181 2.93 9.02 -14.66
N LEU A 182 3.32 7.91 -14.01
CA LEU A 182 2.52 6.67 -13.99
C LEU A 182 1.19 6.76 -13.24
N LEU A 183 0.93 7.83 -12.49
CA LEU A 183 -0.38 8.05 -11.86
C LEU A 183 -1.49 8.35 -12.90
N THR A 184 -1.12 8.67 -14.13
CA THR A 184 -2.04 8.83 -15.27
C THR A 184 -1.98 7.67 -16.26
N ASP A 185 -1.31 6.55 -15.92
CA ASP A 185 -1.26 5.37 -16.79
C ASP A 185 -2.67 4.89 -17.15
N GLU A 186 -2.88 4.37 -18.35
CA GLU A 186 -4.18 3.81 -18.78
C GLU A 186 -4.70 2.70 -17.84
N SER A 187 -3.78 1.95 -17.21
CA SER A 187 -4.10 0.82 -16.36
C SER A 187 -4.22 1.23 -14.91
N ARG A 188 -5.40 1.00 -14.32
CA ARG A 188 -5.65 1.19 -12.88
C ARG A 188 -4.67 0.42 -11.99
N LYS A 189 -4.18 -0.75 -12.44
CA LYS A 189 -3.20 -1.54 -11.68
C LYS A 189 -1.83 -0.85 -11.63
N VAL A 190 -1.44 -0.16 -12.70
CA VAL A 190 -0.19 0.61 -12.77
C VAL A 190 -0.31 1.88 -11.94
N GLN A 191 -1.40 2.64 -12.09
CA GLN A 191 -1.70 3.81 -11.25
C GLN A 191 -1.61 3.49 -9.76
N ALA A 192 -2.23 2.39 -9.32
CA ALA A 192 -2.19 1.94 -7.93
C ALA A 192 -0.77 1.59 -7.47
N SER A 193 0.01 0.92 -8.34
CA SER A 193 1.40 0.54 -8.01
C SER A 193 2.32 1.75 -7.93
N ALA A 194 2.13 2.76 -8.80
CA ALA A 194 2.84 4.02 -8.73
C ALA A 194 2.52 4.81 -7.45
N ALA A 195 1.24 4.90 -7.07
CA ALA A 195 0.83 5.55 -5.81
C ALA A 195 1.41 4.83 -4.56
N ILE A 196 1.39 3.48 -4.56
CA ILE A 196 2.01 2.67 -3.51
C ILE A 196 3.53 2.87 -3.49
N ALA A 197 4.18 2.89 -4.65
CA ALA A 197 5.61 3.08 -4.80
C ALA A 197 6.04 4.44 -4.23
N LEU A 198 5.36 5.52 -4.60
CA LEU A 198 5.57 6.86 -4.03
C LEU A 198 5.38 6.89 -2.52
N GLY A 199 4.35 6.20 -2.00
CA GLY A 199 4.10 6.08 -0.57
C GLY A 199 5.11 5.24 0.21
N ASN A 200 5.94 4.43 -0.46
CA ASN A 200 6.98 3.60 0.17
C ASN A 200 8.29 4.35 0.38
N TYR A 201 8.44 5.56 -0.18
CA TYR A 201 9.62 6.38 0.06
C TYR A 201 9.69 6.77 1.53
N ARG A 202 10.78 6.40 2.19
CA ARG A 202 11.02 6.73 3.61
C ARG A 202 11.83 8.01 3.81
N HIS A 203 11.82 8.90 2.82
CA HIS A 203 12.70 10.08 2.81
C HIS A 203 11.91 11.37 2.58
N PRO A 204 12.13 12.45 3.37
CA PRO A 204 11.43 13.73 3.22
C PRO A 204 11.54 14.38 1.83
N ILE A 205 12.62 14.09 1.10
CA ILE A 205 12.78 14.48 -0.32
C ILE A 205 11.58 14.02 -1.17
N ALA A 206 10.96 12.88 -0.86
CA ALA A 206 9.77 12.42 -1.56
C ALA A 206 8.58 13.36 -1.31
N SER A 207 8.35 13.76 -0.06
CA SER A 207 7.34 14.76 0.29
C SER A 207 7.58 16.07 -0.46
N GLN A 208 8.83 16.55 -0.49
CA GLN A 208 9.19 17.77 -1.19
C GLN A 208 8.84 17.67 -2.69
N LYS A 209 9.35 16.65 -3.39
CA LYS A 209 9.09 16.48 -4.83
C LYS A 209 7.60 16.30 -5.14
N ILE A 210 6.86 15.59 -4.29
CA ILE A 210 5.41 15.42 -4.45
C ILE A 210 4.68 16.76 -4.28
N THR A 211 5.06 17.56 -3.29
CA THR A 211 4.44 18.89 -3.08
C THR A 211 4.78 19.88 -4.19
N GLU A 212 5.99 19.84 -4.75
CA GLU A 212 6.40 20.62 -5.92
C GLU A 212 5.58 20.26 -7.17
N ALA A 213 5.36 18.97 -7.43
CA ALA A 213 4.58 18.49 -8.58
C ALA A 213 3.06 18.68 -8.45
N PHE A 214 2.56 18.93 -7.24
CA PHE A 214 1.12 18.92 -6.96
C PHE A 214 0.31 19.92 -7.80
N ALA A 215 0.88 21.09 -8.05
CA ALA A 215 0.21 22.16 -8.80
C ALA A 215 0.10 21.85 -10.31
N SER A 216 1.10 21.16 -10.88
CA SER A 216 1.19 20.88 -12.31
C SER A 216 0.36 19.67 -12.77
N VAL A 217 -0.19 18.89 -11.84
CA VAL A 217 -0.96 17.68 -12.15
C VAL A 217 -2.46 17.87 -12.01
N SER A 218 -3.24 17.00 -12.66
CA SER A 218 -4.70 17.02 -12.63
C SER A 218 -5.27 16.64 -11.25
N PRO A 219 -6.52 17.03 -10.92
CA PRO A 219 -7.17 16.66 -9.66
C PRO A 219 -7.17 15.15 -9.36
N GLN A 220 -7.32 14.31 -10.39
CA GLN A 220 -7.30 12.85 -10.24
C GLN A 220 -5.93 12.37 -9.73
N VAL A 221 -4.84 12.92 -10.26
CA VAL A 221 -3.47 12.61 -9.80
C VAL A 221 -3.24 13.17 -8.40
N ARG A 222 -3.77 14.35 -8.06
CA ARG A 222 -3.64 14.94 -6.73
C ARG A 222 -4.15 14.03 -5.63
N VAL A 223 -5.25 13.30 -5.84
CA VAL A 223 -5.75 12.30 -4.87
C VAL A 223 -4.69 11.24 -4.57
N HIS A 224 -4.01 10.73 -5.60
CA HIS A 224 -2.94 9.75 -5.43
C HIS A 224 -1.70 10.34 -4.76
N LEU A 225 -1.34 11.59 -5.05
CA LEU A 225 -0.25 12.29 -4.37
C LEU A 225 -0.54 12.50 -2.89
N VAL A 226 -1.77 12.88 -2.52
CA VAL A 226 -2.20 13.01 -1.13
C VAL A 226 -2.12 11.67 -0.40
N TYR A 227 -2.59 10.59 -1.04
CA TYR A 227 -2.45 9.24 -0.49
C TYR A 227 -0.98 8.86 -0.27
N ALA A 228 -0.10 9.17 -1.22
CA ALA A 228 1.34 8.94 -1.08
C ALA A 228 1.94 9.74 0.09
N LEU A 229 1.63 11.04 0.21
CA LEU A 229 2.08 11.88 1.35
C LEU A 229 1.62 11.30 2.70
N SER A 230 0.37 10.87 2.79
CA SER A 230 -0.18 10.22 3.99
C SER A 230 0.53 8.90 4.33
N ARG A 231 1.02 8.18 3.32
CA ARG A 231 1.76 6.92 3.50
C ARG A 231 3.22 7.10 3.85
N ILE A 232 3.87 8.12 3.29
CA ILE A 232 5.22 8.54 3.68
C ILE A 232 5.23 8.91 5.17
N ASN A 233 4.09 9.39 5.68
CA ASN A 233 3.87 9.74 7.08
C ASN A 233 4.81 10.85 7.57
N ASP A 234 5.02 11.84 6.70
CA ASP A 234 5.88 13.00 6.96
C ASP A 234 5.03 14.21 7.35
N ILE A 235 5.13 14.62 8.62
CA ILE A 235 4.40 15.77 9.18
C ILE A 235 4.81 17.10 8.54
N ILE A 236 5.93 17.16 7.80
CA ILE A 236 6.35 18.36 7.05
C ILE A 236 5.34 18.65 5.91
N ALA A 237 4.60 17.64 5.44
CA ALA A 237 3.55 17.83 4.44
C ALA A 237 2.28 18.50 5.01
N VAL A 238 2.09 18.55 6.33
CA VAL A 238 0.84 19.04 6.96
C VAL A 238 0.54 20.50 6.62
N PRO A 239 1.47 21.47 6.78
CA PRO A 239 1.20 22.87 6.40
C PRO A 239 0.84 23.03 4.93
N PHE A 240 1.48 22.25 4.05
CA PHE A 240 1.16 22.23 2.63
C PHE A 240 -0.27 21.74 2.38
N LEU A 241 -0.65 20.61 2.98
CA LEU A 241 -1.98 20.01 2.85
C LEU A 241 -3.08 20.96 3.36
N ILE A 242 -2.87 21.60 4.51
CA ILE A 242 -3.79 22.62 5.06
C ILE A 242 -3.97 23.78 4.07
N LYS A 243 -2.87 24.29 3.50
CA LYS A 243 -2.90 25.39 2.53
C LYS A 243 -3.62 25.01 1.23
N GLN A 244 -3.54 23.75 0.81
CA GLN A 244 -4.18 23.28 -0.42
C GLN A 244 -5.67 22.98 -0.23
N LEU A 245 -6.09 22.47 0.93
CA LEU A 245 -7.46 22.04 1.21
C LEU A 245 -8.57 22.93 0.62
N PRO A 246 -8.62 24.26 0.84
CA PRO A 246 -9.73 25.08 0.36
C PRO A 246 -9.76 25.30 -1.17
N LYS A 247 -8.69 24.97 -1.90
CA LYS A 247 -8.51 25.29 -3.33
C LYS A 247 -8.87 24.16 -4.28
N GLN A 248 -9.33 23.03 -3.76
CA GLN A 248 -9.42 21.79 -4.51
C GLN A 248 -10.86 21.32 -4.75
N THR A 249 -11.02 20.38 -5.68
CA THR A 249 -12.29 19.68 -5.92
C THR A 249 -12.69 18.85 -4.70
N PRO A 250 -13.98 18.55 -4.50
CA PRO A 250 -14.43 17.79 -3.33
C PRO A 250 -13.68 16.48 -3.11
N GLU A 251 -13.36 15.75 -4.17
CA GLU A 251 -12.63 14.47 -4.10
C GLU A 251 -11.22 14.66 -3.51
N VAL A 252 -10.52 15.70 -3.97
CA VAL A 252 -9.18 16.03 -3.46
C VAL A 252 -9.27 16.58 -2.03
N ARG A 253 -10.28 17.40 -1.70
CA ARG A 253 -10.50 17.87 -0.32
C ARG A 253 -10.72 16.71 0.63
N ALA A 254 -11.60 15.78 0.26
CA ALA A 254 -11.91 14.58 1.02
C ALA A 254 -10.65 13.73 1.26
N SER A 255 -9.78 13.60 0.24
CA SER A 255 -8.49 12.92 0.37
C SER A 255 -7.53 13.65 1.32
N ILE A 256 -7.44 14.98 1.21
CA ILE A 256 -6.58 15.81 2.08
C ILE A 256 -7.01 15.66 3.55
N VAL A 257 -8.31 15.71 3.83
CA VAL A 257 -8.85 15.57 5.19
C VAL A 257 -8.48 14.23 5.81
N LEU A 258 -8.63 13.12 5.07
CA LEU A 258 -8.19 11.80 5.55
C LEU A 258 -6.69 11.75 5.80
N ALA A 259 -5.89 12.33 4.91
CA ALA A 259 -4.44 12.38 5.06
C ALA A 259 -4.03 13.15 6.32
N LEU A 260 -4.65 14.31 6.58
CA LEU A 260 -4.42 15.11 7.77
C LEU A 260 -4.80 14.35 9.06
N GLY A 261 -5.94 13.66 9.07
CA GLY A 261 -6.35 12.80 10.19
C GLY A 261 -5.33 11.69 10.47
N LYS A 262 -4.85 11.01 9.43
CA LYS A 262 -3.85 9.94 9.55
C LYS A 262 -2.46 10.43 9.99
N LEU A 263 -2.07 11.64 9.59
CA LEU A 263 -0.80 12.26 10.01
C LEU A 263 -0.85 12.71 11.48
N ARG A 264 -2.05 12.87 12.07
CA ARG A 264 -2.27 13.15 13.51
C ARG A 264 -1.54 14.38 14.04
N ASP A 265 -1.31 15.37 13.19
CA ASP A 265 -0.68 16.62 13.58
C ASP A 265 -1.73 17.64 14.06
N ALA A 266 -1.57 18.16 15.28
CA ALA A 266 -2.53 19.07 15.90
C ALA A 266 -2.77 20.36 15.10
N ARG A 267 -1.81 20.78 14.26
CA ARG A 267 -1.96 21.95 13.38
C ARG A 267 -3.12 21.78 12.39
N ALA A 268 -3.51 20.54 12.09
CA ALA A 268 -4.58 20.24 11.16
C ALA A 268 -5.99 20.35 11.76
N ILE A 269 -6.13 20.37 13.09
CA ILE A 269 -7.42 20.26 13.79
C ILE A 269 -8.41 21.31 13.29
N GLU A 270 -8.03 22.59 13.23
CA GLU A 270 -8.94 23.64 12.77
C GLU A 270 -9.40 23.45 11.32
N SER A 271 -8.49 23.05 10.43
CA SER A 271 -8.83 22.80 9.03
C SER A 271 -9.78 21.61 8.86
N ILE A 272 -9.65 20.57 9.70
CA ILE A 272 -10.54 19.41 9.70
C ILE A 272 -11.91 19.79 10.29
N LEU A 273 -11.95 20.60 11.36
CA LEU A 273 -13.20 21.12 11.94
C LEU A 273 -13.98 21.98 10.92
N LEU A 274 -13.28 22.79 10.13
CA LEU A 274 -13.92 23.52 9.02
C LEU A 274 -14.47 22.56 7.96
N ALA A 275 -13.72 21.51 7.60
CA ALA A 275 -14.15 20.50 6.63
C ALA A 275 -15.34 19.65 7.12
N ALA A 276 -15.56 19.54 8.42
CA ALA A 276 -16.76 18.90 8.98
C ALA A 276 -18.06 19.63 8.62
N ASN A 277 -17.97 20.87 8.11
CA ASN A 277 -19.08 21.67 7.61
C ASN A 277 -19.00 21.90 6.09
N ASP A 278 -18.24 21.08 5.36
CA ASP A 278 -18.12 21.18 3.90
C ASP A 278 -19.47 20.92 3.21
N ARG A 279 -19.67 21.52 2.04
CA ARG A 279 -20.87 21.34 1.23
C ARG A 279 -21.02 19.91 0.73
N ASP A 280 -19.89 19.24 0.50
CA ASP A 280 -19.82 17.87 0.03
C ASP A 280 -19.88 16.87 1.21
N ASP A 281 -20.75 15.88 1.10
CA ASP A 281 -20.97 14.89 2.15
C ASP A 281 -19.79 13.94 2.36
N ILE A 282 -19.02 13.64 1.31
CA ILE A 282 -17.84 12.79 1.40
C ILE A 282 -16.74 13.52 2.19
N VAL A 283 -16.59 14.83 1.96
CA VAL A 283 -15.65 15.65 2.74
C VAL A 283 -16.07 15.68 4.21
N ARG A 284 -17.35 15.89 4.52
CA ARG A 284 -17.85 15.88 5.91
C ARG A 284 -17.65 14.53 6.59
N ALA A 285 -17.95 13.42 5.90
CA ALA A 285 -17.78 12.07 6.44
C ALA A 285 -16.30 11.79 6.76
N ASN A 286 -15.41 12.16 5.85
CA ASN A 286 -13.96 12.04 6.05
C ASN A 286 -13.46 12.93 7.18
N ALA A 287 -14.05 14.11 7.36
CA ALA A 287 -13.73 15.00 8.48
C ALA A 287 -14.15 14.39 9.82
N ALA A 288 -15.36 13.82 9.91
CA ALA A 288 -15.79 13.10 11.10
C ALA A 288 -14.84 11.95 11.44
N TYR A 289 -14.48 11.11 10.46
CA TYR A 289 -13.51 10.04 10.66
C TYR A 289 -12.13 10.58 11.11
N ALA A 290 -11.62 11.63 10.44
CA ALA A 290 -10.32 12.22 10.74
C ALA A 290 -10.25 12.86 12.14
N LEU A 291 -11.35 13.48 12.61
CA LEU A 291 -11.45 14.02 13.97
C LEU A 291 -11.35 12.94 15.04
N GLY A 292 -11.70 11.69 14.72
CA GLY A 292 -11.46 10.52 15.58
C GLY A 292 -10.00 10.28 15.94
N SER A 293 -9.05 10.96 15.31
CA SER A 293 -7.63 10.92 15.69
C SER A 293 -7.21 11.97 16.72
N PHE A 294 -8.11 12.87 17.12
CA PHE A 294 -7.81 13.98 18.02
C PHE A 294 -8.80 14.02 19.17
N TYR A 295 -8.33 13.80 20.40
CA TYR A 295 -9.15 13.94 21.60
C TYR A 295 -9.05 15.37 22.15
N SER A 296 -10.04 16.22 21.85
CA SER A 296 -10.16 17.56 22.42
C SER A 296 -11.62 17.96 22.60
N PRO A 297 -11.94 18.95 23.45
CA PRO A 297 -13.32 19.40 23.59
C PRO A 297 -13.96 19.87 22.28
N GLN A 298 -13.18 20.51 21.42
CA GLN A 298 -13.63 20.98 20.12
C GLN A 298 -13.96 19.81 19.18
N THR A 299 -13.11 18.78 19.13
CA THR A 299 -13.35 17.61 18.27
C THR A 299 -14.54 16.81 18.77
N MET A 300 -14.65 16.59 20.10
CA MET A 300 -15.80 15.92 20.70
C MET A 300 -17.11 16.64 20.39
N ASN A 301 -17.17 17.96 20.59
CA ASN A 301 -18.37 18.74 20.28
C ASN A 301 -18.73 18.67 18.79
N SER A 302 -17.73 18.74 17.89
CA SER A 302 -17.96 18.65 16.45
C SER A 302 -18.48 17.27 16.03
N LEU A 303 -17.93 16.19 16.59
CA LEU A 303 -18.37 14.82 16.31
C LEU A 303 -19.80 14.60 16.81
N ILE A 304 -20.13 15.07 18.01
CA ILE A 304 -21.48 15.00 18.57
C ILE A 304 -22.47 15.80 17.70
N ALA A 305 -22.06 16.94 17.16
CA ALA A 305 -22.89 17.70 16.22
C ALA A 305 -23.12 16.94 14.91
N ALA A 306 -22.09 16.28 14.37
CA ALA A 306 -22.16 15.50 13.13
C ALA A 306 -23.08 14.27 13.20
N LEU A 307 -23.50 13.84 14.40
CA LEU A 307 -24.51 12.80 14.56
C LEU A 307 -25.92 13.21 14.09
N ASP A 308 -26.17 14.51 13.88
CA ASP A 308 -27.41 15.02 13.27
C ASP A 308 -27.27 15.27 11.76
N ASP A 309 -26.14 14.93 11.13
CA ASP A 309 -25.96 15.17 9.69
C ASP A 309 -27.04 14.42 8.88
N PRO A 310 -27.61 15.02 7.83
CA PRO A 310 -28.61 14.36 7.00
C PRO A 310 -28.07 13.08 6.35
N ILE A 311 -26.77 13.00 6.09
CA ILE A 311 -26.14 11.87 5.43
C ILE A 311 -25.71 10.82 6.45
N GLU A 312 -26.22 9.60 6.27
CA GLU A 312 -25.96 8.46 7.14
C GLU A 312 -24.48 8.18 7.35
N ARG A 313 -23.69 8.18 6.27
CA ARG A 313 -22.24 7.97 6.34
C ARG A 313 -21.52 8.96 7.24
N VAL A 314 -21.98 10.21 7.31
CA VAL A 314 -21.40 11.23 8.19
C VAL A 314 -21.71 10.89 9.65
N ARG A 315 -22.95 10.49 9.95
CA ARG A 315 -23.36 10.05 11.29
C ARG A 315 -22.61 8.80 11.75
N GLU A 316 -22.44 7.82 10.86
CA GLU A 316 -21.66 6.60 11.12
C GLU A 316 -20.20 6.93 11.41
N GLY A 317 -19.55 7.72 10.54
CA GLY A 317 -18.16 8.13 10.76
C GLY A 317 -17.97 8.90 12.06
N ALA A 318 -18.94 9.74 12.44
CA ALA A 318 -18.91 10.44 13.72
C ALA A 318 -19.10 9.49 14.92
N SER A 319 -20.02 8.53 14.82
CA SER A 319 -20.23 7.50 15.83
C SER A 319 -18.98 6.64 16.04
N GLU A 320 -18.38 6.13 14.95
CA GLU A 320 -17.15 5.33 15.00
C GLU A 320 -15.99 6.13 15.62
N ALA A 321 -15.83 7.39 15.24
CA ALA A 321 -14.82 8.27 15.82
C ALA A 321 -15.03 8.47 17.33
N LEU A 322 -16.27 8.69 17.78
CA LEU A 322 -16.60 8.82 19.20
C LEU A 322 -16.34 7.50 19.96
N VAL A 323 -16.70 6.35 19.38
CA VAL A 323 -16.40 5.03 19.95
C VAL A 323 -14.89 4.83 20.07
N HIS A 324 -14.13 5.14 19.01
CA HIS A 324 -12.68 5.01 19.00
C HIS A 324 -12.01 5.90 20.07
N LEU A 325 -12.48 7.13 20.23
CA LEU A 325 -11.92 8.10 21.17
C LEU A 325 -12.28 7.81 22.64
N THR A 326 -13.43 7.18 22.91
CA THR A 326 -13.99 7.07 24.27
C THR A 326 -14.12 5.64 24.78
N GLY A 327 -14.14 4.65 23.90
CA GLY A 327 -14.49 3.25 24.21
C GLY A 327 -15.98 3.01 24.46
N MET A 328 -16.82 4.05 24.41
CA MET A 328 -18.26 3.95 24.64
C MET A 328 -19.01 3.76 23.31
N ASN A 329 -20.15 3.06 23.34
CA ASN A 329 -20.98 2.88 22.15
C ASN A 329 -22.45 3.24 22.44
N PHE A 330 -22.85 4.42 21.95
CA PHE A 330 -24.24 4.89 21.95
C PHE A 330 -24.84 4.94 20.54
N GLY A 331 -24.21 4.25 19.58
CA GLY A 331 -24.55 4.35 18.16
C GLY A 331 -24.56 5.80 17.68
N THR A 332 -25.55 6.17 16.89
CA THR A 332 -25.73 7.51 16.33
C THR A 332 -26.57 8.44 17.22
N SER A 333 -26.85 8.06 18.47
CA SER A 333 -27.70 8.83 19.38
C SER A 333 -27.00 10.07 19.93
N LYS A 334 -27.25 11.24 19.32
CA LYS A 334 -26.70 12.52 19.78
C LYS A 334 -27.05 12.84 21.23
N SER A 335 -28.27 12.54 21.68
CA SER A 335 -28.71 12.84 23.05
C SER A 335 -27.91 12.06 24.09
N GLN A 336 -27.66 10.77 23.84
CA GLN A 336 -26.84 9.93 24.72
C GLN A 336 -25.37 10.40 24.74
N TRP A 337 -24.80 10.67 23.57
CA TRP A 337 -23.43 11.21 23.47
C TRP A 337 -23.28 12.57 24.15
N SER A 338 -24.25 13.48 23.96
CA SER A 338 -24.24 14.81 24.59
C SER A 338 -24.32 14.72 26.10
N GLY A 339 -25.23 13.89 26.63
CA GLY A 339 -25.39 13.69 28.07
C GLY A 339 -24.13 13.10 28.71
N TRP A 340 -23.53 12.09 28.08
CA TRP A 340 -22.26 11.52 28.54
C TRP A 340 -21.13 12.54 28.53
N TRP A 341 -21.01 13.32 27.45
CA TRP A 341 -19.92 14.30 27.30
C TRP A 341 -20.02 15.44 28.32
N GLN A 342 -21.22 15.94 28.61
CA GLN A 342 -21.44 16.95 29.65
C GLN A 342 -20.99 16.47 31.05
N GLN A 343 -21.27 15.20 31.38
CA GLN A 343 -20.81 14.61 32.65
C GLN A 343 -19.28 14.54 32.72
N GLN A 344 -18.60 14.16 31.62
CA GLN A 344 -17.15 14.14 31.56
C GLN A 344 -16.54 15.54 31.74
N GLN A 345 -17.11 16.55 31.08
CA GLN A 345 -16.66 17.93 31.20
C GLN A 345 -16.80 18.46 32.65
N ALA A 346 -17.91 18.17 33.32
CA ALA A 346 -18.11 18.54 34.72
C ALA A 346 -17.05 17.92 35.65
N GLY A 347 -16.72 16.63 35.44
CA GLY A 347 -15.66 15.95 36.18
C GLY A 347 -14.26 16.54 35.96
N MET A 348 -13.95 16.97 34.74
CA MET A 348 -12.66 17.63 34.42
C MET A 348 -12.51 18.98 35.14
N ILE A 349 -13.59 19.76 35.25
CA ILE A 349 -13.60 21.07 35.91
C ILE A 349 -13.38 20.92 37.42
N GLN A 350 -14.06 19.97 38.05
CA GLN A 350 -13.90 19.70 39.48
C GLN A 350 -12.47 19.29 39.85
N ASN A 351 -11.84 18.43 39.04
CA ASN A 351 -10.45 17.99 39.26
C ASN A 351 -9.41 19.11 39.06
N LYS A 352 -9.63 20.07 38.14
CA LYS A 352 -8.76 21.24 37.99
C LYS A 352 -8.89 22.21 39.17
N GLY A 353 -10.09 22.41 39.70
CA GLY A 353 -10.34 23.26 40.87
C GLY A 353 -9.69 22.74 42.17
N ILE A 354 -9.50 21.43 42.29
CA ILE A 354 -8.80 20.80 43.43
C ILE A 354 -7.27 20.95 43.31
N LYS A 355 -6.71 20.88 42.08
CA LYS A 355 -5.27 21.04 41.85
C LYS A 355 -4.76 22.48 42.01
N ASN A 356 -5.61 23.50 41.78
CA ASN A 356 -5.24 24.91 41.96
C ASN A 356 -5.43 25.42 43.40
N LYS A 357 -5.90 24.56 44.33
CA LYS A 357 -6.10 24.89 45.76
C LYS A 357 -5.06 24.23 46.68
N LYS A 358 -4.06 23.56 46.12
CA LYS A 358 -2.84 23.09 46.79
C LYS A 358 -1.67 23.87 46.23
#